data_AF-A0A4Z0YYA2-F1
#
_entry.id   AF-A0A4Z0YYA2-F1
#
_cell.length_a   1.000
_cell.length_b   1.000
_cell.length_c   1.000
_cell.angle_alpha   90.00
_cell.angle_beta   90.00
_cell.angle_gamma   90.00
#
_symmetry.space_group_name_H-M   'P 1'
#
loop_
_entity.id
_entity.type
_entity.pdbx_description
1 polymer ?
#
loop_
_entity_poly.entity_id
_entity_poly.type
_entity_poly.pdbx_seq_one_letter_code
_entity_poly.pdbx_strand_id
1 'polypeptide(L)'
;MRWNISLAYLAALLGCASEGSAADTAVVRDGETGFTFSEFQAAFVIGQSIKFRVAVPSPAPDKFDLVFQIVAPVSVGWTGLAWGASMVNDPLTIGWASGTTPVLSVRRTTVRTQPQVYDGAKVQILKTGSKVNGTHWQITAKCSGCSSFSTTGSNTKSLNPTGVNRLAFAYSKTKPNSASAAAMISVHDVYSYWDHDFSAAGNLDFDQLVTKNT
;
A
#
# COMPACT_ATOMS: atom_id res chain seq x y z
N MET A 1 69.29 5.90 -28.22
CA MET A 1 69.00 4.52 -27.76
C MET A 1 68.53 4.59 -26.31
N ARG A 2 67.47 3.84 -26.00
CA ARG A 2 66.88 3.56 -24.68
C ARG A 2 65.86 4.57 -24.13
N TRP A 3 64.64 4.37 -24.65
CA TRP A 3 63.36 4.48 -23.95
C TRP A 3 63.45 4.03 -22.49
N ASN A 4 62.77 4.74 -21.58
CA ASN A 4 62.07 4.14 -20.45
C ASN A 4 60.84 4.97 -20.09
N ILE A 5 59.69 4.33 -20.23
CA ILE A 5 58.34 4.79 -19.97
C ILE A 5 58.05 4.53 -18.49
N SER A 6 57.43 5.47 -17.78
CA SER A 6 56.79 5.18 -16.50
C SER A 6 55.50 5.97 -16.39
N LEU A 7 54.42 5.37 -16.88
CA LEU A 7 53.04 5.77 -16.59
C LEU A 7 52.74 5.41 -15.13
N ALA A 8 52.43 6.40 -14.30
CA ALA A 8 51.75 6.17 -13.03
C ALA A 8 50.25 6.08 -13.30
N TYR A 9 49.71 4.86 -13.26
CA TYR A 9 48.27 4.60 -13.26
C TYR A 9 47.71 4.92 -11.86
N LEU A 10 46.93 6.00 -11.75
CA LEU A 10 46.06 6.22 -10.60
C LEU A 10 44.79 5.39 -10.81
N ALA A 11 44.68 4.24 -10.13
CA ALA A 11 43.46 3.46 -10.12
C ALA A 11 42.40 4.19 -9.29
N ALA A 12 41.41 4.78 -9.96
CA ALA A 12 40.19 5.24 -9.30
C ALA A 12 39.38 4.02 -8.86
N LEU A 13 39.39 3.72 -7.56
CA LEU A 13 38.41 2.83 -6.94
C LEU A 13 37.05 3.54 -7.00
N LEU A 14 36.30 3.28 -8.07
CA LEU A 14 34.85 3.46 -8.08
C LEU A 14 34.31 2.52 -7.00
N GLY A 15 34.03 3.05 -5.82
CA GLY A 15 33.12 2.40 -4.90
C GLY A 15 31.77 2.29 -5.60
N CYS A 16 31.35 1.06 -5.92
CA CYS A 16 29.97 0.80 -6.27
C CYS A 16 29.12 1.21 -5.07
N ALA A 17 28.55 2.42 -5.13
CA ALA A 17 27.35 2.70 -4.35
C ALA A 17 26.35 1.65 -4.80
N SER A 18 25.93 0.79 -3.88
CA SER A 18 24.76 -0.04 -4.09
C SER A 18 23.62 0.90 -4.42
N GLU A 19 23.17 0.92 -5.67
CA GLU A 19 21.92 1.53 -6.07
C GLU A 19 20.81 0.75 -5.36
N GLY A 20 20.51 1.13 -4.11
CA GLY A 20 19.21 0.81 -3.54
C GLY A 20 18.18 1.50 -4.42
N SER A 21 17.22 0.74 -4.96
CA SER A 21 16.08 1.34 -5.67
C SER A 21 15.54 2.50 -4.85
N ALA A 22 15.58 3.71 -5.41
CA ALA A 22 14.91 4.84 -4.79
C ALA A 22 13.42 4.48 -4.71
N ALA A 23 12.87 4.42 -3.50
CA ALA A 23 11.46 4.12 -3.33
C ALA A 23 10.60 5.21 -3.97
N ASP A 24 9.44 4.82 -4.50
CA ASP A 24 8.55 5.73 -5.22
C ASP A 24 7.71 6.63 -4.28
N THR A 25 8.07 6.68 -2.99
CA THR A 25 7.22 7.18 -1.92
C THR A 25 7.68 8.50 -1.31
N ALA A 26 6.71 9.33 -0.89
CA ALA A 26 6.94 10.57 -0.18
C ALA A 26 6.35 10.53 1.25
N VAL A 27 7.00 11.22 2.20
CA VAL A 27 6.50 11.30 3.58
C VAL A 27 5.36 12.32 3.68
N VAL A 28 4.27 11.94 4.33
CA VAL A 28 3.11 12.79 4.60
C VAL A 28 2.81 12.78 6.09
N ARG A 29 2.82 13.95 6.72
CA ARG A 29 2.33 14.13 8.09
C ARG A 29 0.87 14.58 8.02
N ASP A 30 -0.04 13.68 8.32
CA ASP A 30 -1.47 13.93 8.17
C ASP A 30 -2.02 14.67 9.38
N GLY A 31 -2.36 15.96 9.20
CA GLY A 31 -2.87 16.81 10.28
C GLY A 31 -4.25 16.41 10.81
N GLU A 32 -5.04 15.65 10.03
CA GLU A 32 -6.37 15.20 10.42
C GLU A 32 -6.29 14.02 11.40
N THR A 33 -5.53 12.99 11.07
CA THR A 33 -5.41 11.78 11.89
C THR A 33 -4.25 11.84 12.89
N GLY A 34 -3.19 12.58 12.58
CA GLY A 34 -1.95 12.64 13.34
C GLY A 34 -0.90 11.60 12.91
N PHE A 35 -1.24 10.67 12.00
CA PHE A 35 -0.28 9.69 11.50
C PHE A 35 0.77 10.34 10.59
N THR A 36 1.99 9.83 10.69
CA THR A 36 3.00 9.95 9.63
C THR A 36 2.85 8.77 8.68
N PHE A 37 2.61 9.06 7.41
CA PHE A 37 2.46 8.10 6.33
C PHE A 37 3.64 8.16 5.37
N SER A 38 3.96 7.03 4.75
CA SER A 38 4.61 6.98 3.44
C SER A 38 3.52 6.93 2.36
N GLU A 39 3.60 7.76 1.33
CA GLU A 39 2.60 7.94 0.27
C GLU A 39 3.17 7.56 -1.10
N PHE A 40 2.40 6.79 -1.86
CA PHE A 40 2.58 6.61 -3.30
C PHE A 40 1.37 7.19 -4.06
N GLN A 41 1.62 7.83 -5.20
CA GLN A 41 0.59 8.35 -6.10
C GLN A 41 0.48 7.46 -7.35
N ALA A 42 -0.49 6.54 -7.31
CA ALA A 42 -0.75 5.57 -8.35
C ALA A 42 -1.55 6.19 -9.51
N ALA A 43 -0.90 6.48 -10.63
CA ALA A 43 -1.60 6.92 -11.84
C ALA A 43 -2.53 5.81 -12.36
N PHE A 44 -3.83 6.13 -12.49
CA PHE A 44 -4.83 5.18 -13.02
C PHE A 44 -5.37 5.58 -14.39
N VAL A 45 -5.24 6.86 -14.74
CA VAL A 45 -5.40 7.43 -16.08
C VAL A 45 -4.40 8.58 -16.22
N ILE A 46 -4.18 9.05 -17.45
CA ILE A 46 -3.27 10.19 -17.70
C ILE A 46 -3.73 11.40 -16.88
N GLY A 47 -2.82 11.93 -16.06
CA GLY A 47 -3.05 13.15 -15.27
C GLY A 47 -3.88 12.96 -13.98
N GLN A 48 -4.28 11.74 -13.61
CA GLN A 48 -4.98 11.48 -12.35
C GLN A 48 -4.39 10.28 -11.60
N SER A 49 -4.36 10.39 -10.28
CA SER A 49 -3.78 9.38 -9.39
C SER A 49 -4.69 9.03 -8.22
N ILE A 50 -4.59 7.79 -7.77
CA ILE A 50 -5.07 7.32 -6.47
C ILE A 50 -3.89 7.43 -5.50
N LYS A 51 -4.11 7.98 -4.30
CA LYS A 51 -3.07 8.02 -3.27
C LYS A 51 -3.19 6.80 -2.37
N PHE A 52 -2.10 6.08 -2.21
CA PHE A 52 -1.96 4.99 -1.25
C PHE A 52 -0.96 5.39 -0.19
N ARG A 53 -1.40 5.41 1.06
CA ARG A 53 -0.60 5.80 2.20
C ARG A 53 -0.51 4.64 3.18
N VAL A 54 0.66 4.43 3.78
CA VAL A 54 0.87 3.42 4.83
C VAL A 54 1.57 4.05 6.03
N ALA A 55 1.09 3.73 7.22
CA ALA A 55 1.65 4.06 8.51
C ALA A 55 1.86 2.75 9.29
N VAL A 56 3.01 2.62 9.94
CA VAL A 56 3.41 1.44 10.71
C VAL A 56 3.83 1.83 12.13
N PRO A 57 3.75 0.92 13.11
CA PRO A 57 4.31 1.15 14.44
C PRO A 57 5.83 1.28 14.39
N SER A 58 6.39 2.05 15.32
CA SER A 58 7.83 2.18 15.51
C SER A 58 8.15 2.12 17.02
N PRO A 59 8.92 1.14 17.52
CA PRO A 59 9.42 -0.03 16.80
C PRO A 59 8.28 -0.98 16.37
N ALA A 60 8.44 -1.65 15.22
CA ALA A 60 7.50 -2.65 14.74
C ALA A 60 7.89 -4.06 15.22
N PRO A 61 6.95 -4.87 15.73
CA PRO A 61 7.16 -6.31 15.91
C PRO A 61 7.21 -7.05 14.56
N ASP A 62 7.65 -8.33 14.57
CA ASP A 62 7.71 -9.19 13.36
C ASP A 62 6.37 -9.28 12.61
N LYS A 63 5.26 -9.31 13.37
CA LYS A 63 3.89 -9.23 12.85
C LYS A 63 3.24 -7.99 13.45
N PHE A 64 2.96 -7.01 12.61
CA PHE A 64 2.48 -5.71 13.06
C PHE A 64 1.13 -5.35 12.41
N ASP A 65 0.29 -4.64 13.15
CA ASP A 65 -0.82 -3.93 12.54
C ASP A 65 -0.27 -2.75 11.75
N LEU A 66 -0.92 -2.41 10.64
CA LEU A 66 -0.61 -1.19 9.89
C LEU A 66 -1.89 -0.35 9.72
N VAL A 67 -1.73 0.94 9.51
CA VAL A 67 -2.81 1.81 9.06
C VAL A 67 -2.53 2.17 7.62
N PHE A 68 -3.55 2.05 6.78
CA PHE A 68 -3.45 2.52 5.40
C PHE A 68 -4.53 3.55 5.13
N GLN A 69 -4.25 4.41 4.16
CA GLN A 69 -5.22 5.38 3.66
C GLN A 69 -5.25 5.34 2.13
N ILE A 70 -6.47 5.24 1.59
CA ILE A 70 -6.75 5.34 0.17
C ILE A 70 -7.44 6.68 -0.05
N VAL A 71 -6.89 7.54 -0.91
CA VAL A 71 -7.54 8.77 -1.37
C VAL A 71 -7.75 8.65 -2.87
N ALA A 72 -8.99 8.56 -3.32
CA ALA A 72 -9.32 8.31 -4.71
C ALA A 72 -10.37 9.31 -5.23
N PRO A 73 -10.22 9.80 -6.47
CA PRO A 73 -11.26 10.59 -7.11
C PRO A 73 -12.60 9.84 -7.19
N VAL A 74 -13.73 10.55 -7.23
CA VAL A 74 -15.07 9.92 -7.36
C VAL A 74 -15.27 9.19 -8.70
N SER A 75 -14.44 9.47 -9.71
CA SER A 75 -14.36 8.68 -10.95
C SER A 75 -13.79 7.27 -10.73
N VAL A 76 -13.23 7.01 -9.55
CA VAL A 76 -12.73 5.70 -9.17
C VAL A 76 -13.87 4.86 -8.61
N GLY A 77 -14.37 3.89 -9.39
CA GLY A 77 -15.48 3.01 -9.00
C GLY A 77 -15.13 2.08 -7.85
N TRP A 78 -13.98 1.43 -7.93
CA TRP A 78 -13.31 0.75 -6.80
C TRP A 78 -11.81 0.68 -7.05
N THR A 79 -11.03 0.55 -5.97
CA THR A 79 -9.60 0.24 -6.07
C THR A 79 -9.19 -0.84 -5.09
N GLY A 80 -8.17 -1.60 -5.46
CA GLY A 80 -7.58 -2.66 -4.66
C GLY A 80 -6.10 -2.41 -4.41
N LEU A 81 -5.62 -2.84 -3.25
CA LEU A 81 -4.21 -2.88 -2.83
C LEU A 81 -3.84 -4.33 -2.53
N ALA A 82 -2.85 -4.86 -3.25
CA ALA A 82 -2.30 -6.19 -3.02
C ALA A 82 -1.03 -6.08 -2.17
N TRP A 83 -1.13 -6.53 -0.91
CA TRP A 83 -0.04 -6.42 0.06
C TRP A 83 1.20 -7.22 -0.31
N GLY A 84 1.04 -8.32 -1.06
CA GLY A 84 2.16 -9.12 -1.54
C GLY A 84 2.53 -8.86 -3.00
N ALA A 85 1.96 -7.83 -3.63
CA ALA A 85 2.10 -7.54 -5.06
C ALA A 85 1.61 -8.67 -6.01
N SER A 86 0.82 -9.63 -5.54
CA SER A 86 0.11 -10.58 -6.40
C SER A 86 -1.39 -10.53 -6.12
N MET A 87 -2.20 -10.68 -7.18
CA MET A 87 -3.65 -10.90 -7.04
C MET A 87 -3.94 -12.25 -6.37
N VAL A 88 -3.17 -13.27 -6.75
CA VAL A 88 -3.37 -14.63 -6.29
C VAL A 88 -2.56 -14.85 -5.03
N ASN A 89 -3.19 -15.45 -4.03
CA ASN A 89 -2.59 -15.89 -2.78
C ASN A 89 -2.05 -14.78 -1.87
N ASP A 90 -2.43 -13.52 -2.08
CA ASP A 90 -2.11 -12.44 -1.15
C ASP A 90 -3.40 -11.79 -0.60
N PRO A 91 -3.34 -11.15 0.58
CA PRO A 91 -4.40 -10.28 1.04
C PRO A 91 -4.57 -9.09 0.08
N LEU A 92 -5.81 -8.87 -0.33
CA LEU A 92 -6.23 -7.79 -1.23
C LEU A 92 -7.16 -6.87 -0.45
N THR A 93 -6.70 -5.69 -0.08
CA THR A 93 -7.61 -4.66 0.43
C THR A 93 -8.39 -4.07 -0.73
N ILE A 94 -9.72 -4.09 -0.68
CA ILE A 94 -10.59 -3.53 -1.72
C ILE A 94 -11.49 -2.47 -1.10
N GLY A 95 -11.43 -1.26 -1.65
CA GLY A 95 -12.18 -0.09 -1.17
C GLY A 95 -12.95 0.65 -2.26
N TRP A 96 -14.12 1.18 -1.88
CA TRP A 96 -14.93 2.08 -2.72
C TRP A 96 -15.86 2.93 -1.85
N ALA A 97 -16.51 3.94 -2.43
CA ALA A 97 -17.61 4.65 -1.79
C ALA A 97 -18.95 4.15 -2.33
N SER A 98 -19.88 3.75 -1.46
CA SER A 98 -21.29 3.48 -1.79
C SER A 98 -22.16 4.63 -1.28
N GLY A 99 -22.60 5.51 -2.18
CA GLY A 99 -23.16 6.81 -1.77
C GLY A 99 -22.12 7.60 -0.98
N THR A 100 -22.49 8.05 0.23
CA THR A 100 -21.61 8.71 1.20
C THR A 100 -20.87 7.74 2.13
N THR A 101 -21.14 6.45 2.02
CA THR A 101 -20.59 5.42 2.91
C THR A 101 -19.31 4.82 2.31
N PRO A 102 -18.15 4.93 2.98
CA PRO A 102 -16.96 4.18 2.58
C PRO A 102 -17.18 2.69 2.85
N VAL A 103 -16.80 1.85 1.90
CA VAL A 103 -16.88 0.39 2.00
C VAL A 103 -15.48 -0.18 1.78
N LEU A 104 -15.12 -1.13 2.64
CA LEU A 104 -13.80 -1.72 2.68
C LEU A 104 -13.91 -3.22 2.97
N SER A 105 -13.05 -4.01 2.34
CA SER A 105 -12.93 -5.45 2.61
C SER A 105 -11.49 -5.91 2.40
N VAL A 106 -11.06 -6.94 3.12
CA VAL A 106 -9.88 -7.71 2.72
C VAL A 106 -10.36 -8.99 2.07
N ARG A 107 -9.80 -9.27 0.90
CA ARG A 107 -10.17 -10.41 0.07
C ARG A 107 -8.96 -11.22 -0.32
N ARG A 108 -9.20 -12.41 -0.84
CA ARG A 108 -8.17 -13.31 -1.36
C ARG A 108 -8.78 -14.20 -2.42
N THR A 109 -7.93 -14.65 -3.34
CA THR A 109 -8.25 -15.72 -4.28
C THR A 109 -7.05 -16.61 -4.49
N THR A 110 -7.28 -17.90 -4.78
CA THR A 110 -6.24 -18.88 -5.14
C THR A 110 -6.03 -19.01 -6.64
N VAL A 111 -6.91 -18.39 -7.44
CA VAL A 111 -6.88 -18.37 -8.91
C VAL A 111 -7.31 -16.99 -9.42
N ARG A 112 -7.14 -16.67 -10.70
CA ARG A 112 -7.53 -15.36 -11.27
C ARG A 112 -9.04 -15.24 -11.50
N THR A 113 -9.81 -15.32 -10.42
CA THR A 113 -11.27 -15.14 -10.37
C THR A 113 -11.63 -14.13 -9.29
N GLN A 114 -12.93 -13.83 -9.14
CA GLN A 114 -13.48 -12.95 -8.13
C GLN A 114 -12.91 -13.26 -6.73
N PRO A 115 -12.13 -12.32 -6.12
CA PRO A 115 -11.67 -12.49 -4.76
C PRO A 115 -12.83 -12.53 -3.77
N GLN A 116 -12.73 -13.47 -2.83
CA GLN A 116 -13.69 -13.68 -1.74
C GLN A 116 -13.16 -13.06 -0.46
N VAL A 117 -14.06 -12.82 0.51
CA VAL A 117 -13.66 -12.32 1.84
C VAL A 117 -12.60 -13.22 2.46
N TYR A 118 -11.58 -12.60 3.06
CA TYR A 118 -10.43 -13.29 3.63
C TYR A 118 -10.38 -13.12 5.14
N ASP A 119 -10.46 -14.23 5.88
CA ASP A 119 -10.48 -14.22 7.35
C ASP A 119 -9.10 -14.07 8.00
N GLY A 120 -8.02 -14.28 7.24
CA GLY A 120 -6.66 -14.16 7.76
C GLY A 120 -6.19 -12.71 7.95
N ALA A 121 -7.00 -11.74 7.57
CA ALA A 121 -6.78 -10.32 7.87
C ALA A 121 -8.10 -9.63 8.20
N LYS A 122 -8.04 -8.61 9.06
CA LYS A 122 -9.20 -7.83 9.50
C LYS A 122 -8.94 -6.35 9.31
N VAL A 123 -9.94 -5.64 8.82
CA VAL A 123 -9.91 -4.19 8.66
C VAL A 123 -10.87 -3.50 9.62
N GLN A 124 -10.41 -2.40 10.19
CA GLN A 124 -11.20 -1.49 11.01
C GLN A 124 -11.09 -0.09 10.40
N ILE A 125 -12.19 0.40 9.84
CA ILE A 125 -12.24 1.79 9.33
C ILE A 125 -12.09 2.74 10.53
N LEU A 126 -11.16 3.67 10.41
CA LEU A 126 -10.98 4.79 11.33
C LEU A 126 -11.89 5.92 10.85
N LYS A 127 -12.76 6.42 11.72
CA LYS A 127 -13.74 7.47 11.36
C LYS A 127 -13.02 8.74 10.94
N THR A 128 -12.03 9.16 11.74
CA THR A 128 -11.19 10.30 11.40
C THR A 128 -10.32 9.93 10.20
N GLY A 129 -10.31 10.80 9.19
CA GLY A 129 -9.63 10.50 7.93
C GLY A 129 -10.40 9.54 7.00
N SER A 130 -11.68 9.22 7.25
CA SER A 130 -12.53 8.52 6.30
C SER A 130 -13.74 9.38 5.92
N LYS A 131 -13.91 9.66 4.63
CA LYS A 131 -14.94 10.60 4.15
C LYS A 131 -15.21 10.41 2.66
N VAL A 132 -16.42 10.76 2.24
CA VAL A 132 -16.80 10.86 0.83
C VAL A 132 -17.33 12.27 0.59
N ASN A 133 -16.78 12.95 -0.41
CA ASN A 133 -17.25 14.27 -0.86
C ASN A 133 -17.43 14.28 -2.38
N GLY A 134 -17.80 15.43 -2.95
CA GLY A 134 -18.09 15.56 -4.39
C GLY A 134 -16.91 15.31 -5.33
N THR A 135 -15.69 15.25 -4.82
CA THR A 135 -14.47 15.10 -5.64
C THR A 135 -13.71 13.82 -5.32
N HIS A 136 -13.70 13.39 -4.05
CA HIS A 136 -12.92 12.25 -3.59
C HIS A 136 -13.69 11.42 -2.57
N TRP A 137 -13.35 10.14 -2.54
CA TRP A 137 -13.56 9.32 -1.37
C TRP A 137 -12.21 8.97 -0.75
N GLN A 138 -12.20 8.90 0.58
CA GLN A 138 -11.05 8.62 1.40
C GLN A 138 -11.43 7.56 2.43
N ILE A 139 -10.59 6.54 2.55
CA ILE A 139 -10.75 5.48 3.55
C ILE A 139 -9.43 5.37 4.29
N THR A 140 -9.45 5.63 5.60
CA THR A 140 -8.35 5.31 6.51
C THR A 140 -8.77 4.12 7.35
N ALA A 141 -7.94 3.08 7.41
CA ALA A 141 -8.27 1.89 8.18
C ALA A 141 -7.02 1.23 8.76
N LYS A 142 -7.17 0.67 9.96
CA LYS A 142 -6.22 -0.30 10.48
C LYS A 142 -6.43 -1.64 9.78
N CYS A 143 -5.36 -2.30 9.37
CA CYS A 143 -5.37 -3.71 9.00
C CYS A 143 -4.51 -4.55 9.93
N SER A 144 -5.14 -5.54 10.55
CA SER A 144 -4.47 -6.63 11.27
C SER A 144 -4.33 -7.84 10.36
N GLY A 145 -3.13 -8.41 10.24
CA GLY A 145 -2.85 -9.56 9.36
C GLY A 145 -2.49 -9.21 7.91
N CYS A 146 -2.40 -7.93 7.55
CA CYS A 146 -1.94 -7.50 6.23
C CYS A 146 -0.39 -7.46 6.10
N SER A 147 0.34 -7.39 7.22
CA SER A 147 1.81 -7.30 7.23
C SER A 147 2.51 -8.66 7.15
N SER A 148 1.83 -9.75 7.50
CA SER A 148 2.39 -11.10 7.45
C SER A 148 1.29 -12.11 7.15
N PHE A 149 1.44 -12.86 6.06
CA PHE A 149 0.42 -13.75 5.54
C PHE A 149 1.03 -14.94 4.79
N SER A 150 0.35 -16.07 4.84
CA SER A 150 0.69 -17.21 3.98
C SER A 150 0.43 -16.87 2.52
N THR A 151 1.30 -17.27 1.61
CA THR A 151 1.11 -17.10 0.17
C THR A 151 0.67 -18.42 -0.46
N THR A 152 1.61 -19.21 -0.97
CA THR A 152 1.35 -20.54 -1.54
C THR A 152 1.97 -21.62 -0.67
N GLY A 153 1.21 -22.66 -0.32
CA GLY A 153 1.68 -23.74 0.55
C GLY A 153 2.03 -23.24 1.95
N SER A 154 3.20 -23.62 2.47
CA SER A 154 3.72 -23.19 3.78
C SER A 154 4.49 -21.86 3.74
N ASN A 155 4.63 -21.23 2.57
CA ASN A 155 5.39 -19.99 2.44
C ASN A 155 4.66 -18.84 3.13
N THR A 156 5.36 -18.12 4.01
CA THR A 156 4.87 -16.89 4.63
C THR A 156 5.62 -15.71 4.03
N LYS A 157 4.87 -14.68 3.62
CA LYS A 157 5.43 -13.38 3.25
C LYS A 157 5.20 -12.43 4.42
N SER A 158 6.25 -11.72 4.81
CA SER A 158 6.18 -10.62 5.78
C SER A 158 6.71 -9.35 5.14
N LEU A 159 6.03 -8.25 5.39
CA LEU A 159 6.47 -6.92 4.96
C LEU A 159 7.59 -6.44 5.88
N ASN A 160 8.57 -5.75 5.32
CA ASN A 160 9.64 -5.11 6.06
C ASN A 160 9.15 -3.77 6.63
N PRO A 161 8.98 -3.62 7.95
CA PRO A 161 8.46 -2.38 8.53
C PRO A 161 9.46 -1.22 8.46
N THR A 162 10.74 -1.49 8.21
CA THR A 162 11.81 -0.49 8.19
C THR A 162 12.51 -0.41 6.83
N GLY A 163 11.85 -0.86 5.76
CA GLY A 163 12.40 -0.78 4.42
C GLY A 163 11.36 -0.92 3.32
N VAL A 164 11.86 -1.24 2.13
CA VAL A 164 11.06 -1.25 0.89
C VAL A 164 10.26 -2.54 0.74
N ASN A 165 8.99 -2.38 0.34
CA ASN A 165 8.06 -3.47 0.07
C ASN A 165 7.47 -3.31 -1.33
N ARG A 166 7.56 -4.35 -2.16
CA ARG A 166 6.85 -4.39 -3.45
C ARG A 166 5.36 -4.56 -3.20
N LEU A 167 4.55 -3.59 -3.63
CA LEU A 167 3.09 -3.61 -3.57
C LEU A 167 2.50 -3.52 -4.99
N ALA A 168 1.21 -3.81 -5.11
CA ALA A 168 0.48 -3.59 -6.36
C ALA A 168 -0.89 -2.95 -6.08
N PHE A 169 -1.42 -2.23 -7.06
CA PHE A 169 -2.78 -1.74 -7.01
C PHE A 169 -3.55 -2.18 -8.25
N ALA A 170 -4.87 -2.18 -8.10
CA ALA A 170 -5.81 -2.39 -9.19
C ALA A 170 -6.94 -1.36 -9.10
N TYR A 171 -7.52 -0.99 -10.23
CA TYR A 171 -8.57 0.02 -10.31
C TYR A 171 -9.64 -0.41 -11.32
N SER A 172 -10.92 -0.13 -11.03
CA SER A 172 -11.95 -0.05 -12.08
C SER A 172 -12.87 1.16 -11.95
N LYS A 173 -13.29 1.72 -13.09
CA LYS A 173 -14.33 2.75 -13.17
C LYS A 173 -15.71 2.22 -12.78
N THR A 174 -15.94 0.92 -12.93
CA THR A 174 -17.24 0.30 -12.68
C THR A 174 -17.45 0.15 -11.18
N LYS A 175 -18.40 0.90 -10.63
CA LYS A 175 -18.72 0.88 -9.21
C LYS A 175 -19.44 -0.41 -8.81
N PRO A 176 -19.10 -1.04 -7.65
CA PRO A 176 -19.89 -2.12 -7.09
C PRO A 176 -21.33 -1.65 -6.78
N ASN A 177 -22.32 -2.51 -7.02
CA ASN A 177 -23.74 -2.15 -6.90
C ASN A 177 -24.33 -2.29 -5.48
N SER A 178 -23.47 -2.44 -4.46
CA SER A 178 -23.87 -2.68 -3.08
C SER A 178 -22.86 -2.09 -2.09
N ALA A 179 -23.33 -1.77 -0.89
CA ALA A 179 -22.49 -1.37 0.24
C ALA A 179 -21.93 -2.57 1.04
N SER A 180 -22.18 -3.80 0.59
CA SER A 180 -21.67 -5.01 1.24
C SER A 180 -20.17 -5.18 1.03
N ALA A 181 -19.42 -5.48 2.09
CA ALA A 181 -18.01 -5.85 2.02
C ALA A 181 -17.76 -7.08 1.11
N ALA A 182 -18.78 -7.92 0.90
CA ALA A 182 -18.74 -9.09 0.01
C ALA A 182 -19.30 -8.82 -1.40
N ALA A 183 -19.62 -7.57 -1.76
CA ALA A 183 -20.19 -7.23 -3.06
C ALA A 183 -19.29 -7.73 -4.21
N MET A 184 -19.91 -8.22 -5.28
CA MET A 184 -19.20 -8.52 -6.53
C MET A 184 -18.56 -7.25 -7.09
N ILE A 185 -17.36 -7.40 -7.66
CA ILE A 185 -16.64 -6.31 -8.30
C ILE A 185 -16.37 -6.69 -9.75
N SER A 186 -16.25 -5.69 -10.63
CA SER A 186 -15.76 -5.91 -11.99
C SER A 186 -14.30 -6.33 -11.98
N VAL A 187 -13.82 -6.87 -13.11
CA VAL A 187 -12.37 -6.96 -13.35
C VAL A 187 -11.79 -5.53 -13.42
N HIS A 188 -10.55 -5.35 -12.95
CA HIS A 188 -9.88 -4.05 -12.99
C HIS A 188 -9.57 -3.62 -14.43
N ASP A 189 -9.71 -2.32 -14.70
CA ASP A 189 -9.32 -1.68 -15.95
C ASP A 189 -7.79 -1.49 -16.02
N VAL A 190 -7.16 -1.14 -14.89
CA VAL A 190 -5.72 -0.90 -14.78
C VAL A 190 -5.18 -1.54 -13.51
N TYR A 191 -3.95 -2.04 -13.59
CA TYR A 191 -3.15 -2.43 -12.44
C TYR A 191 -1.70 -1.98 -12.64
N SER A 192 -0.98 -1.76 -11.56
CA SER A 192 0.46 -1.51 -11.59
C SER A 192 1.10 -1.90 -10.27
N TYR A 193 2.41 -1.78 -10.23
CA TYR A 193 3.26 -2.17 -9.11
C TYR A 193 4.19 -1.01 -8.77
N TRP A 194 4.60 -0.93 -7.51
CA TRP A 194 5.59 0.05 -7.07
C TRP A 194 6.35 -0.46 -5.86
N ASP A 195 7.44 0.21 -5.55
CA ASP A 195 8.27 -0.06 -4.38
C ASP A 195 7.90 0.96 -3.29
N HIS A 196 7.22 0.49 -2.24
CA HIS A 196 6.74 1.32 -1.14
C HIS A 196 7.71 1.26 0.05
N ASP A 197 8.30 2.39 0.44
CA ASP A 197 9.21 2.41 1.60
C ASP A 197 8.46 2.62 2.91
N PHE A 198 8.56 1.65 3.81
CA PHE A 198 7.96 1.72 5.14
C PHE A 198 8.92 2.34 6.17
N SER A 199 10.21 2.52 5.86
CA SER A 199 11.17 3.11 6.81
C SER A 199 10.78 4.53 7.24
N ALA A 200 10.07 5.25 6.37
CA ALA A 200 9.58 6.59 6.63
C ALA A 200 8.12 6.66 7.15
N ALA A 201 7.49 5.50 7.35
CA ALA A 201 6.10 5.36 7.80
C ALA A 201 5.94 5.11 9.31
N GLY A 202 7.02 5.18 10.09
CA GLY A 202 7.03 4.83 11.51
C GLY A 202 6.33 5.84 12.43
N ASN A 203 5.52 5.32 13.36
CA ASN A 203 4.79 6.11 14.37
C ASN A 203 5.06 5.53 15.77
N LEU A 204 5.60 6.36 16.69
CA LEU A 204 5.91 5.94 18.08
C LEU A 204 4.65 5.73 18.93
N ASP A 205 3.61 6.49 18.61
CA ASP A 205 2.31 6.56 19.29
C ASP A 205 1.21 5.85 18.48
N PHE A 206 1.58 4.81 17.71
CA PHE A 206 0.70 4.14 16.75
C PHE A 206 -0.63 3.68 17.37
N ASP A 207 -0.60 2.99 18.50
CA ASP A 207 -1.81 2.47 19.14
C ASP A 207 -2.69 3.59 19.71
N GLN A 208 -2.08 4.66 20.23
CA GLN A 208 -2.80 5.85 20.69
C GLN A 208 -3.48 6.54 19.51
N LEU A 209 -2.79 6.67 18.37
CA LEU A 209 -3.34 7.23 17.15
C LEU A 209 -4.49 6.37 16.60
N VAL A 210 -4.36 5.04 16.58
CA VAL A 210 -5.47 4.14 16.19
C VAL A 210 -6.69 4.39 17.08
N THR A 211 -6.48 4.44 18.40
CA THR A 211 -7.56 4.64 19.38
C THR A 211 -8.24 6.01 19.19
N LYS A 212 -7.45 7.07 19.04
CA LYS A 212 -7.93 8.44 18.80
C LYS A 212 -8.83 8.56 17.56
N ASN A 213 -8.54 7.77 16.52
CA ASN A 213 -9.19 7.90 15.21
C ASN A 213 -10.38 6.93 15.00
N THR A 214 -10.73 6.11 15.99
CA THR A 214 -11.81 5.10 15.90
C THR A 214 -13.22 5.68 16.03
#